data_AF-A0A2A3T9Y2-F1
#
_entry.id   AF-A0A2A3T9Y2-F1
#
_cell.length_a   1.000
_cell.length_b   1.000
_cell.length_c   1.000
_cell.angle_alpha   90.00
_cell.angle_beta   90.00
_cell.angle_gamma   90.00
#
_symmetry.space_group_name_H-M   'P 1'
#
loop_
_entity.id
_entity.type
_entity.pdbx_description
1 polymer ?
#
loop_
_entity_poly.entity_id
_entity_poly.type
_entity_poly.pdbx_seq_one_letter_code
_entity_poly.pdbx_strand_id
1 'polypeptide(L)'
;MKFLFILPLLVVLMMGSFSLAFAMNEYDINIPSGASDPGAPFFWSELTTGVTTGEITVYPRDTVSWHNGDGPAHTVTSVTQFGEENGIFDSGLFHAGESFTWQFEDLGDFYYYCYLHPWMNGVVHVTDNLGSVQTIDKVASGFTDDGLGFEIKYILDTNLESVVDVDSDEKTLTFHIAGDTELEELIIVLPVELIETPTVVWVDGQETTFKSEDVFTGTKLIIKMEPFSKEIKIMGAYVIPEFGFLAMGILSVGLISTLVLTRSKLSII
;
A
#
# COMPACT_ATOMS: atom_id res chain seq x y z
N MET A 1 38.15 -59.31 -20.62
CA MET A 1 37.60 -58.79 -19.35
C MET A 1 37.80 -57.28 -19.39
N LYS A 2 36.73 -56.48 -19.62
CA LYS A 2 36.03 -55.68 -18.57
C LYS A 2 37.06 -54.92 -17.71
N PHE A 3 37.07 -53.60 -17.65
CA PHE A 3 36.00 -52.79 -17.05
C PHE A 3 35.86 -51.40 -17.71
N LEU A 4 34.63 -51.09 -18.11
CA LEU A 4 34.14 -49.75 -18.38
C LEU A 4 33.87 -49.11 -17.01
N PHE A 5 34.64 -48.09 -16.60
CA PHE A 5 34.32 -47.31 -15.40
C PHE A 5 33.31 -46.23 -15.79
N ILE A 6 32.04 -46.49 -15.48
CA ILE A 6 30.98 -45.47 -15.52
C ILE A 6 31.07 -44.73 -14.18
N LEU A 7 31.47 -43.47 -14.21
CA LEU A 7 31.41 -42.56 -13.07
C LEU A 7 29.94 -42.13 -12.88
N PRO A 8 29.30 -42.33 -11.72
CA PRO A 8 27.99 -41.75 -11.50
C PRO A 8 28.17 -40.27 -11.16
N LEU A 9 27.62 -39.40 -12.00
CA LEU A 9 27.44 -37.98 -11.71
C LEU A 9 26.40 -37.86 -10.58
N LEU A 10 26.85 -37.81 -9.34
CA LEU A 10 26.00 -37.52 -8.19
C LEU A 10 25.70 -36.01 -8.20
N VAL A 11 24.60 -35.61 -8.84
CA VAL A 11 24.03 -34.26 -8.68
C VAL A 11 23.42 -34.22 -7.28
N VAL A 12 24.18 -33.70 -6.31
CA VAL A 12 23.62 -33.27 -5.03
C VAL A 12 22.82 -32.01 -5.32
N LEU A 13 21.51 -32.17 -5.49
CA LEU A 13 20.57 -31.07 -5.48
C LEU A 13 20.57 -30.52 -4.04
N MET A 14 21.44 -29.54 -3.76
CA MET A 14 21.29 -28.73 -2.57
C MET A 14 20.03 -27.90 -2.77
N MET A 15 18.90 -28.42 -2.30
CA MET A 15 17.72 -27.63 -2.01
C MET A 15 18.14 -26.69 -0.88
N GLY A 16 18.76 -25.57 -1.25
CA GLY A 16 18.87 -24.43 -0.36
C GLY A 16 17.45 -24.01 -0.03
N SER A 17 17.05 -24.21 1.21
CA SER A 17 15.98 -23.42 1.80
C SER A 17 16.40 -21.97 1.68
N PHE A 18 15.89 -21.28 0.66
CA PHE A 18 15.91 -19.83 0.65
C PHE A 18 14.98 -19.40 1.77
N SER A 19 15.55 -19.14 2.95
CA SER A 19 14.91 -18.27 3.91
C SER A 19 14.72 -16.93 3.19
N LEU A 20 13.48 -16.49 3.01
CA LEU A 20 13.17 -15.11 2.66
C LEU A 20 13.73 -14.24 3.79
N ALA A 21 14.95 -13.75 3.59
CA ALA A 21 15.49 -12.69 4.42
C ALA A 21 14.85 -11.41 3.93
N PHE A 22 13.85 -10.91 4.66
CA PHE A 22 13.41 -9.52 4.55
C PHE A 22 14.64 -8.64 4.57
N ALA A 23 14.78 -7.76 3.57
CA ALA A 23 15.77 -6.70 3.65
C ALA A 23 15.34 -5.80 4.82
N MET A 24 16.07 -5.91 5.93
CA MET A 24 15.98 -5.02 7.07
C MET A 24 16.30 -3.61 6.57
N ASN A 25 15.35 -2.67 6.64
CA ASN A 25 15.64 -1.29 6.28
C ASN A 25 16.33 -0.60 7.45
N GLU A 26 17.21 0.33 7.11
CA GLU A 26 17.89 1.18 8.07
C GLU A 26 17.44 2.63 7.84
N TYR A 27 17.06 3.30 8.92
CA TYR A 27 16.67 4.69 8.92
C TYR A 27 17.67 5.49 9.75
N ASP A 28 18.15 6.59 9.21
CA ASP A 28 19.16 7.42 9.86
C ASP A 28 18.55 8.73 10.36
N ILE A 29 18.64 8.97 11.67
CA ILE A 29 18.26 10.21 12.34
C ILE A 29 19.53 10.93 12.76
N ASN A 30 19.69 12.18 12.34
CA ASN A 30 20.76 13.04 12.79
C ASN A 30 20.30 13.96 13.92
N ILE A 31 21.13 14.07 14.96
CA ILE A 31 21.09 15.15 15.95
C ILE A 31 21.87 16.32 15.36
N PRO A 32 21.21 17.40 14.90
CA PRO A 32 21.87 18.49 14.19
C PRO A 32 22.70 19.37 15.13
N SER A 33 23.65 20.10 14.54
CA SER A 33 24.41 21.11 15.28
C SER A 33 23.49 22.15 15.93
N GLY A 34 23.67 22.34 17.24
CA GLY A 34 22.86 23.23 18.06
C GLY A 34 21.65 22.58 18.72
N ALA A 35 21.38 21.29 18.53
CA ALA A 35 20.24 20.60 19.15
C ALA A 35 20.25 20.64 20.70
N SER A 36 21.43 20.77 21.29
CA SER A 36 21.62 21.00 22.73
C SER A 36 21.15 22.39 23.22
N ASP A 37 20.76 23.32 22.35
CA ASP A 37 20.14 24.59 22.74
C ASP A 37 18.60 24.43 22.80
N PRO A 38 17.92 24.72 23.93
CA PRO A 38 16.46 24.72 24.01
C PRO A 38 15.77 25.62 22.97
N GLY A 39 16.46 26.63 22.44
CA GLY A 39 15.97 27.53 21.39
C GLY A 39 16.18 27.04 19.96
N ALA A 40 16.73 25.84 19.75
CA ALA A 40 16.93 25.28 18.42
C ALA A 40 15.59 25.06 17.70
N PRO A 41 15.54 25.24 16.37
CA PRO A 41 14.30 25.06 15.60
C PRO A 41 13.84 23.60 15.52
N PHE A 42 14.76 22.65 15.69
CA PHE A 42 14.51 21.20 15.71
C PHE A 42 15.69 20.48 16.35
N PHE A 43 15.46 19.25 16.80
CA PHE A 43 16.41 18.45 17.58
C PHE A 43 16.80 17.12 16.92
N TRP A 44 15.97 16.66 15.99
CA TRP A 44 16.14 15.41 15.26
C TRP A 44 15.85 15.70 13.79
N SER A 45 16.59 15.08 12.88
CA SER A 45 16.39 15.19 11.44
C SER A 45 16.58 13.85 10.78
N GLU A 46 15.55 13.31 10.12
CA GLU A 46 15.70 12.13 9.30
C GLU A 46 16.57 12.48 8.07
N LEU A 47 17.68 11.76 7.86
CA LEU A 47 18.67 12.12 6.84
C LEU A 47 18.16 11.95 5.42
N THR A 48 17.31 10.94 5.17
CA THR A 48 16.78 10.62 3.84
C THR A 48 15.72 11.61 3.38
N THR A 49 14.79 11.97 4.27
CA THR A 49 13.63 12.81 3.94
C THR A 49 13.83 14.28 4.29
N GLY A 50 14.73 14.58 5.24
CA GLY A 50 14.90 15.91 5.80
C GLY A 50 13.78 16.33 6.77
N VAL A 51 12.89 15.42 7.16
CA VAL A 51 11.83 15.70 8.15
C VAL A 51 12.46 15.91 9.53
N THR A 52 11.99 16.94 10.25
CA THR A 52 12.60 17.39 11.52
C THR A 52 11.65 17.37 12.73
N THR A 53 10.58 16.58 12.66
CA THR A 53 9.55 16.53 13.73
C THR A 53 10.01 15.74 14.95
N GLY A 54 11.02 14.86 14.81
CA GLY A 54 11.35 13.85 15.81
C GLY A 54 10.47 12.60 15.75
N GLU A 55 9.55 12.55 14.77
CA GLU A 55 8.68 11.41 14.52
C GLU A 55 9.20 10.64 13.30
N ILE A 56 9.23 9.31 13.40
CA ILE A 56 9.56 8.43 12.28
C ILE A 56 8.64 7.22 12.31
N THR A 57 8.25 6.73 11.14
CA THR A 57 7.49 5.48 11.00
C THR A 57 8.40 4.43 10.38
N VAL A 58 8.47 3.27 11.01
CA VAL A 58 9.28 2.12 10.57
C VAL A 58 8.45 0.84 10.65
N TYR A 59 8.95 -0.24 10.06
CA TYR A 59 8.30 -1.54 10.11
C TYR A 59 8.93 -2.46 11.16
N PRO A 60 8.22 -3.51 11.61
CA PRO A 60 8.83 -4.53 12.46
C PRO A 60 10.13 -5.07 11.85
N ARG A 61 11.13 -5.20 12.70
CA ARG A 61 12.51 -5.62 12.43
C ARG A 61 13.37 -4.59 11.70
N ASP A 62 12.85 -3.42 11.35
CA ASP A 62 13.68 -2.33 10.85
C ASP A 62 14.58 -1.77 11.96
N THR A 63 15.63 -1.07 11.52
CA THR A 63 16.64 -0.50 12.39
C THR A 63 16.64 1.02 12.25
N VAL A 64 16.73 1.72 13.39
CA VAL A 64 16.94 3.17 13.42
C VAL A 64 18.31 3.45 14.02
N SER A 65 19.09 4.26 13.31
CA SER A 65 20.43 4.72 13.67
C SER A 65 20.38 6.22 13.97
N TRP A 66 20.69 6.62 15.20
CA TRP A 66 20.84 8.02 15.60
C TRP A 66 22.31 8.42 15.54
N HIS A 67 22.61 9.47 14.79
CA HIS A 67 23.96 10.02 14.64
C HIS A 67 24.08 11.34 15.39
N ASN A 68 25.13 11.49 16.18
CA ASN A 68 25.41 12.76 16.84
C ASN A 68 26.18 13.70 15.89
N GLY A 69 25.45 14.51 15.12
CA GLY A 69 26.01 15.61 14.33
C GLY A 69 26.19 16.92 15.13
N ASP A 70 25.83 16.94 16.41
CA ASP A 70 26.02 18.06 17.31
C ASP A 70 27.42 18.03 17.97
N GLY A 71 27.84 19.15 18.57
CA GLY A 71 29.09 19.24 19.30
C GLY A 71 29.04 18.55 20.67
N PRO A 72 28.02 18.82 21.50
CA PRO A 72 27.83 18.15 22.78
C PRO A 72 27.48 16.66 22.68
N ALA A 73 27.69 15.94 23.78
CA ALA A 73 27.24 14.54 23.90
C ALA A 73 25.72 14.49 24.08
N HIS A 74 25.11 13.41 23.60
CA HIS A 74 23.67 13.16 23.67
C HIS A 74 23.36 11.74 24.13
N THR A 75 22.09 11.49 24.39
CA THR A 75 21.53 10.15 24.61
C THR A 75 20.25 9.99 23.79
N VAL A 76 19.87 8.74 23.56
CA VAL A 76 18.58 8.30 23.04
C VAL A 76 18.08 7.27 24.04
N THR A 77 17.16 7.70 24.91
CA THR A 77 16.70 6.91 26.05
C THR A 77 15.19 6.76 25.96
N SER A 78 14.69 5.54 26.07
CA SER A 78 13.26 5.23 25.89
C SER A 78 12.42 5.61 27.11
N VAL A 79 11.26 6.20 26.86
CA VAL A 79 10.30 6.65 27.87
C VAL A 79 8.88 6.20 27.54
N THR A 80 7.99 6.19 28.52
CA THR A 80 6.55 6.10 28.29
C THR A 80 6.05 7.36 27.59
N GLN A 81 4.83 7.33 27.05
CA GLN A 81 4.16 8.53 26.51
C GLN A 81 4.02 9.69 27.52
N PHE A 82 4.25 9.43 28.82
CA PHE A 82 4.21 10.42 29.90
C PHE A 82 5.61 10.88 30.34
N GLY A 83 6.68 10.43 29.67
CA GLY A 83 8.07 10.84 29.94
C GLY A 83 8.77 10.06 31.06
N GLU A 84 8.21 8.93 31.52
CA GLU A 84 8.86 8.08 32.52
C GLU A 84 9.77 7.06 31.82
N GLU A 85 11.03 6.93 32.24
CA GLU A 85 11.95 5.93 31.67
C GLU A 85 11.38 4.51 31.80
N ASN A 86 11.30 3.79 30.68
CA ASN A 86 10.71 2.45 30.61
C ASN A 86 11.74 1.34 30.34
N GLY A 87 12.99 1.70 30.01
CA GLY A 87 14.11 0.76 29.86
C GLY A 87 14.05 -0.16 28.64
N ILE A 88 13.27 0.19 27.60
CA ILE A 88 13.21 -0.55 26.33
C ILE A 88 14.55 -0.43 25.60
N PHE A 89 15.08 0.80 25.45
CA PHE A 89 16.42 1.05 24.93
C PHE A 89 17.05 2.28 25.58
N ASP A 90 18.38 2.25 25.71
CA ASP A 90 19.18 3.38 26.18
C ASP A 90 20.54 3.34 25.50
N SER A 91 20.86 4.38 24.76
CA SER A 91 22.17 4.51 24.09
C SER A 91 23.32 4.67 25.07
N GLY A 92 23.05 5.09 26.31
CA GLY A 92 24.04 5.78 27.13
C GLY A 92 24.52 7.07 26.46
N LEU A 93 25.62 7.63 26.96
CA LEU A 93 26.22 8.82 26.36
C LEU A 93 26.95 8.46 25.07
N PHE A 94 26.66 9.16 23.98
CA PHE A 94 27.43 9.11 22.74
C PHE A 94 27.84 10.51 22.27
N HIS A 95 29.11 10.64 21.91
CA HIS A 95 29.79 11.89 21.60
C HIS A 95 29.63 12.29 20.12
N ALA A 96 30.07 13.50 19.77
CA ALA A 96 30.05 14.02 18.41
C ALA A 96 30.70 13.02 17.42
N GLY A 97 29.99 12.72 16.33
CA GLY A 97 30.38 11.76 15.30
C GLY A 97 30.12 10.30 15.64
N GLU A 98 29.69 9.98 16.86
CA GLU A 98 29.27 8.63 17.25
C GLU A 98 27.80 8.39 16.88
N SER A 99 27.38 7.13 16.95
CA SER A 99 26.01 6.74 16.60
C SER A 99 25.51 5.63 17.51
N PHE A 100 24.20 5.59 17.70
CA PHE A 100 23.49 4.54 18.41
C PHE A 100 22.46 3.92 17.48
N THR A 101 22.33 2.61 17.52
CA THR A 101 21.47 1.86 16.62
C THR A 101 20.57 0.92 17.41
N TRP A 102 19.28 0.91 17.08
CA TRP A 102 18.29 0.03 17.70
C TRP A 102 17.39 -0.63 16.65
N GLN A 103 17.17 -1.93 16.81
CA GLN A 103 16.22 -2.70 15.99
C GLN A 103 14.88 -2.81 16.73
N PHE A 104 13.80 -2.45 16.03
CA PHE A 104 12.45 -2.49 16.59
C PHE A 104 11.74 -3.77 16.19
N GLU A 105 11.55 -4.71 17.11
CA GLU A 105 10.87 -5.98 16.81
C GLU A 105 9.34 -5.90 16.96
N ASP A 106 8.88 -5.18 17.99
CA ASP A 106 7.47 -5.15 18.37
C ASP A 106 6.74 -3.92 17.80
N LEU A 107 5.46 -4.11 17.46
CA LEU A 107 4.56 -3.03 17.07
C LEU A 107 4.28 -2.08 18.23
N GLY A 108 4.14 -0.79 17.94
CA GLY A 108 3.74 0.23 18.88
C GLY A 108 4.49 1.55 18.73
N ASP A 109 4.19 2.48 19.64
CA ASP A 109 4.85 3.77 19.72
C ASP A 109 5.98 3.73 20.76
N PHE A 110 7.19 4.04 20.33
CA PHE A 110 8.38 4.06 21.17
C PHE A 110 8.87 5.50 21.33
N TYR A 111 8.44 6.12 22.43
CA TYR A 111 8.87 7.47 22.78
C TYR A 111 10.29 7.46 23.32
N TYR A 112 11.07 8.48 22.98
CA TYR A 112 12.43 8.65 23.46
C TYR A 112 12.78 10.11 23.67
N TYR A 113 13.82 10.33 24.47
CA TYR A 113 14.35 11.66 24.75
C TYR A 113 15.86 11.64 24.91
N CYS A 114 16.46 12.84 24.96
CA CYS A 114 17.82 12.99 25.46
C CYS A 114 17.82 13.30 26.97
N TYR A 115 18.46 12.45 27.75
CA TYR A 115 18.60 12.59 29.20
C TYR A 115 19.29 13.92 29.61
N LEU A 116 20.33 14.32 28.88
CA LEU A 116 21.05 15.57 29.13
C LEU A 116 20.26 16.82 28.73
N HIS A 117 19.37 16.67 27.75
CA HIS A 117 18.64 17.76 27.11
C HIS A 117 17.16 17.38 27.00
N PRO A 118 16.37 17.38 28.11
CA PRO A 118 15.05 16.74 28.15
C PRO A 118 13.97 17.37 27.25
N TRP A 119 14.24 18.52 26.62
CA TRP A 119 13.37 19.12 25.60
C TRP A 119 13.47 18.40 24.24
N MET A 120 14.53 17.63 24.00
CA MET A 120 14.70 16.82 22.80
C MET A 120 13.87 15.54 22.94
N ASN A 121 12.67 15.53 22.37
CA ASN A 121 11.73 14.41 22.42
C ASN A 121 11.45 13.90 21.01
N GLY A 122 11.26 12.60 20.86
CA GLY A 122 10.90 11.95 19.60
C GLY A 122 10.07 10.69 19.82
N VAL A 123 9.56 10.13 18.72
CA VAL A 123 8.81 8.87 18.72
C VAL A 123 9.13 8.07 17.47
N VAL A 124 9.30 6.77 17.65
CA VAL A 124 9.33 5.79 16.57
C VAL A 124 7.99 5.07 16.55
N HIS A 125 7.24 5.21 15.47
CA HIS A 125 6.01 4.47 15.22
C HIS A 125 6.37 3.18 14.50
N VAL A 126 6.30 2.05 15.21
CA VAL A 126 6.48 0.72 14.60
C VAL A 126 5.10 0.21 14.27
N THR A 127 4.75 0.32 13.00
CA THR A 127 3.43 -0.06 12.51
C THR A 127 3.56 -1.15 11.48
N ASP A 128 2.60 -2.06 11.42
CA ASP A 128 2.45 -2.88 10.23
C ASP A 128 2.13 -1.95 9.06
N ASN A 129 2.69 -2.23 7.89
CA ASN A 129 2.19 -1.62 6.67
C ASN A 129 0.81 -2.22 6.38
N LEU A 130 -0.26 -1.72 7.02
CA LEU A 130 -1.62 -2.02 6.56
C LEU A 130 -1.84 -1.51 5.13
N GLY A 131 -0.92 -0.70 4.59
CA GLY A 131 -1.10 0.14 3.43
C GLY A 131 -1.52 1.55 3.85
N SER A 132 -0.87 2.56 3.28
CA SER A 132 -1.50 3.89 3.25
C SER A 132 -2.80 3.82 2.44
N VAL A 133 -3.72 4.77 2.63
CA VAL A 133 -4.83 4.91 1.67
C VAL A 133 -4.23 5.32 0.34
N GLN A 134 -4.27 4.41 -0.63
CA GLN A 134 -3.80 4.60 -1.99
C GLN A 134 -4.98 4.84 -2.93
N THR A 135 -4.71 5.45 -4.09
CA THR A 135 -5.72 5.72 -5.11
C THR A 135 -5.33 5.16 -6.48
N ILE A 136 -6.34 4.71 -7.23
CA ILE A 136 -6.24 4.52 -8.68
C ILE A 136 -7.20 5.53 -9.31
N ASP A 137 -6.66 6.43 -10.13
CA ASP A 137 -7.43 7.44 -10.83
C ASP A 137 -7.80 6.98 -12.23
N LYS A 138 -8.85 7.58 -12.80
CA LYS A 138 -9.27 7.40 -14.20
C LYS A 138 -9.65 5.97 -14.57
N VAL A 139 -10.03 5.16 -13.58
CA VAL A 139 -10.55 3.82 -13.83
C VAL A 139 -11.78 3.93 -14.71
N ALA A 140 -11.81 3.14 -15.78
CA ALA A 140 -12.86 3.18 -16.78
C ALA A 140 -13.14 4.57 -17.42
N SER A 141 -12.13 5.45 -17.48
CA SER A 141 -12.24 6.76 -18.13
C SER A 141 -12.72 6.69 -19.59
N GLY A 142 -12.44 5.59 -20.30
CA GLY A 142 -12.96 5.34 -21.64
C GLY A 142 -14.49 5.14 -21.72
N PHE A 143 -15.16 4.94 -20.59
CA PHE A 143 -16.59 4.69 -20.50
C PHE A 143 -17.38 5.85 -19.86
N THR A 144 -16.71 6.87 -19.35
CA THR A 144 -17.33 8.08 -18.78
C THR A 144 -17.45 9.18 -19.83
N ASP A 145 -18.60 9.86 -19.90
CA ASP A 145 -18.87 10.92 -20.88
C ASP A 145 -17.88 12.11 -20.81
N ASP A 146 -17.32 12.37 -19.63
CA ASP A 146 -16.35 13.44 -19.38
C ASP A 146 -14.88 12.99 -19.53
N GLY A 147 -14.65 11.69 -19.75
CA GLY A 147 -13.31 11.09 -19.82
C GLY A 147 -12.51 11.13 -18.52
N LEU A 148 -13.13 11.47 -17.39
CA LEU A 148 -12.43 11.56 -16.11
C LEU A 148 -12.30 10.20 -15.43
N GLY A 149 -13.21 9.26 -15.69
CA GLY A 149 -13.24 7.96 -15.03
C GLY A 149 -13.56 8.07 -13.55
N PHE A 150 -13.24 7.00 -12.83
CA PHE A 150 -13.52 6.86 -11.40
C PHE A 150 -12.23 6.84 -10.58
N GLU A 151 -12.29 7.44 -9.40
CA GLU A 151 -11.28 7.29 -8.35
C GLU A 151 -11.65 6.07 -7.51
N ILE A 152 -10.70 5.14 -7.34
CA ILE A 152 -10.81 3.99 -6.44
C ILE A 152 -9.82 4.19 -5.31
N LYS A 153 -10.27 3.99 -4.07
CA LYS A 153 -9.40 3.99 -2.89
C LYS A 153 -9.16 2.58 -2.41
N TYR A 154 -7.92 2.27 -2.06
CA TYR A 154 -7.58 0.97 -1.51
C TYR A 154 -6.50 1.09 -0.45
N ILE A 155 -6.33 0.01 0.31
CA ILE A 155 -5.36 -0.14 1.38
C ILE A 155 -4.72 -1.51 1.15
N LEU A 156 -3.42 -1.46 0.82
CA LEU A 156 -2.53 -2.59 0.58
C LEU A 156 -1.09 -2.13 0.87
N ASP A 157 -0.20 -3.03 1.26
CA ASP A 157 1.22 -2.76 1.52
C ASP A 157 2.05 -2.51 0.24
N THR A 158 1.45 -2.73 -0.92
CA THR A 158 2.02 -2.50 -2.25
C THR A 158 0.99 -1.84 -3.17
N ASN A 159 1.43 -1.47 -4.38
CA ASN A 159 0.56 -0.77 -5.33
C ASN A 159 -0.25 -1.78 -6.17
N LEU A 160 -1.50 -1.44 -6.46
CA LEU A 160 -2.21 -1.95 -7.62
C LEU A 160 -1.69 -1.27 -8.89
N GLU A 161 -1.64 -2.00 -10.00
CA GLU A 161 -1.36 -1.44 -11.31
C GLU A 161 -2.41 -0.37 -11.67
N SER A 162 -1.99 0.69 -12.34
CA SER A 162 -2.88 1.79 -12.73
C SER A 162 -3.91 1.38 -13.78
N VAL A 163 -3.64 0.30 -14.53
CA VAL A 163 -4.55 -0.22 -15.55
C VAL A 163 -5.43 -1.27 -14.89
N VAL A 164 -6.72 -0.97 -14.81
CA VAL A 164 -7.76 -1.90 -14.36
C VAL A 164 -8.45 -2.44 -15.61
N ASP A 165 -8.53 -3.75 -15.73
CA ASP A 165 -9.29 -4.38 -16.81
C ASP A 165 -10.79 -4.28 -16.48
N VAL A 166 -11.56 -3.75 -17.42
CA VAL A 166 -12.98 -3.48 -17.25
C VAL A 166 -13.73 -4.25 -18.32
N ASP A 167 -14.42 -5.31 -17.91
CA ASP A 167 -15.22 -6.14 -18.79
C ASP A 167 -16.70 -5.92 -18.49
N SER A 168 -17.39 -5.18 -19.36
CA SER A 168 -18.82 -4.89 -19.24
C SER A 168 -19.71 -6.09 -19.58
N ASP A 169 -19.23 -7.00 -20.43
CA ASP A 169 -19.95 -8.20 -20.85
C ASP A 169 -19.97 -9.25 -19.73
N GLU A 170 -18.81 -9.53 -19.15
CA GLU A 170 -18.65 -10.41 -18.00
C GLU A 170 -19.00 -9.72 -16.67
N LYS A 171 -19.16 -8.39 -16.69
CA LYS A 171 -19.42 -7.54 -15.52
C LYS A 171 -18.34 -7.68 -14.45
N THR A 172 -17.09 -7.61 -14.88
CA THR A 172 -15.93 -7.77 -14.01
C THR A 172 -14.98 -6.59 -14.05
N LEU A 173 -14.31 -6.36 -12.92
CA LEU A 173 -13.12 -5.53 -12.81
C LEU A 173 -11.96 -6.43 -12.41
N THR A 174 -10.83 -6.36 -13.13
CA THR A 174 -9.61 -7.08 -12.76
C THR A 174 -8.52 -6.08 -12.39
N PHE A 175 -8.01 -6.24 -11.17
CA PHE A 175 -6.90 -5.48 -10.62
C PHE A 175 -5.66 -6.38 -10.58
N HIS A 176 -4.51 -5.83 -10.96
CA HIS A 176 -3.23 -6.50 -10.83
C HIS A 176 -2.40 -5.85 -9.73
N ILE A 177 -1.74 -6.67 -8.91
CA ILE A 177 -0.85 -6.18 -7.85
C ILE A 177 0.54 -6.02 -8.45
N ALA A 178 1.04 -4.78 -8.47
CA ALA A 178 2.31 -4.43 -9.12
C ALA A 178 3.54 -4.99 -8.38
N GLY A 179 3.43 -5.20 -7.07
CA GLY A 179 4.49 -5.75 -6.22
C GLY A 179 4.10 -7.05 -5.51
N ASP A 180 4.91 -7.45 -4.55
CA ASP A 180 4.64 -8.57 -3.66
C ASP A 180 3.95 -8.02 -2.40
N THR A 181 2.68 -8.38 -2.18
CA THR A 181 1.94 -8.11 -0.93
C THR A 181 2.17 -9.25 0.05
N GLU A 182 2.27 -8.96 1.33
CA GLU A 182 2.24 -9.97 2.38
C GLU A 182 0.96 -9.93 3.21
N LEU A 183 0.13 -8.91 2.98
CA LEU A 183 -1.19 -8.83 3.58
C LEU A 183 -2.10 -9.94 3.06
N GLU A 184 -2.85 -10.52 3.98
CA GLU A 184 -3.90 -11.51 3.69
C GLU A 184 -5.26 -10.83 3.38
N GLU A 185 -5.30 -9.50 3.34
CA GLU A 185 -6.50 -8.73 3.07
C GLU A 185 -6.20 -7.52 2.17
N LEU A 186 -7.03 -7.33 1.15
CA LEU A 186 -7.17 -6.06 0.42
C LEU A 186 -8.43 -5.37 0.88
N ILE A 187 -8.31 -4.10 1.29
CA ILE A 187 -9.47 -3.23 1.50
C ILE A 187 -9.59 -2.29 0.31
N ILE A 188 -10.73 -2.30 -0.37
CA ILE A 188 -10.97 -1.49 -1.57
C ILE A 188 -12.36 -0.86 -1.52
N VAL A 189 -12.47 0.41 -1.91
CA VAL A 189 -13.74 1.13 -2.00
C VAL A 189 -14.07 1.37 -3.46
N LEU A 190 -15.14 0.75 -3.92
CA LEU A 190 -15.59 0.78 -5.31
C LEU A 190 -16.80 1.71 -5.45
N PRO A 191 -16.74 2.73 -6.32
CA PRO A 191 -17.90 3.57 -6.61
C PRO A 191 -19.06 2.75 -7.18
N VAL A 192 -20.27 2.99 -6.69
CA VAL A 192 -21.51 2.32 -7.14
C VAL A 192 -21.77 2.51 -8.64
N GLU A 193 -21.37 3.65 -9.19
CA GLU A 193 -21.49 3.97 -10.62
C GLU A 193 -20.52 3.16 -11.50
N LEU A 194 -19.41 2.70 -10.93
CA LEU A 194 -18.42 1.86 -11.60
C LEU A 194 -18.85 0.39 -11.56
N ILE A 195 -19.25 -0.10 -10.38
CA ILE A 195 -19.68 -1.48 -10.15
C ILE A 195 -20.77 -1.55 -9.08
N GLU A 196 -21.90 -2.15 -9.43
CA GLU A 196 -23.03 -2.30 -8.52
C GLU A 196 -23.08 -3.73 -7.97
N THR A 197 -23.27 -3.84 -6.66
CA THR A 197 -23.46 -5.11 -5.95
C THR A 197 -22.38 -6.15 -6.29
N PRO A 198 -21.15 -6.01 -5.77
CA PRO A 198 -20.13 -7.05 -5.88
C PRO A 198 -20.66 -8.38 -5.34
N THR A 199 -20.64 -9.43 -6.17
CA THR A 199 -21.24 -10.74 -5.87
C THR A 199 -20.20 -11.83 -5.66
N VAL A 200 -19.14 -11.82 -6.46
CA VAL A 200 -18.09 -12.85 -6.44
C VAL A 200 -16.73 -12.19 -6.61
N VAL A 201 -15.74 -12.67 -5.87
CA VAL A 201 -14.35 -12.22 -5.98
C VAL A 201 -13.45 -13.42 -6.18
N TRP A 202 -12.52 -13.30 -7.12
CA TRP A 202 -11.43 -14.26 -7.32
C TRP A 202 -10.11 -13.59 -6.99
N VAL A 203 -9.22 -14.35 -6.36
CA VAL A 203 -7.82 -14.00 -6.16
C VAL A 203 -6.99 -15.05 -6.86
N ASP A 204 -6.14 -14.63 -7.80
CA ASP A 204 -5.33 -15.52 -8.66
C ASP A 204 -6.16 -16.65 -9.31
N GLY A 205 -7.36 -16.31 -9.78
CA GLY A 205 -8.29 -17.23 -10.44
C GLY A 205 -9.06 -18.18 -9.50
N GLN A 206 -8.86 -18.11 -8.18
CA GLN A 206 -9.60 -18.89 -7.19
C GLN A 206 -10.61 -18.03 -6.45
N GLU A 207 -11.85 -18.50 -6.33
CA GLU A 207 -12.90 -17.77 -5.61
C GLU A 207 -12.52 -17.63 -4.12
N THR A 208 -12.66 -16.42 -3.60
CA THR A 208 -12.36 -16.09 -2.21
C THR A 208 -13.58 -15.50 -1.50
N THR A 209 -13.51 -15.51 -0.17
CA THR A 209 -14.51 -14.82 0.66
C THR A 209 -14.17 -13.34 0.79
N PHE A 210 -15.19 -12.50 0.82
CA PHE A 210 -15.06 -11.08 1.11
C PHE A 210 -16.19 -10.60 2.02
N LYS A 211 -15.97 -9.47 2.69
CA LYS A 211 -17.03 -8.73 3.39
C LYS A 211 -17.32 -7.45 2.62
N SER A 212 -18.57 -7.01 2.61
CA SER A 212 -19.00 -5.76 2.00
C SER A 212 -19.70 -4.84 3.00
N GLU A 213 -19.45 -3.54 2.91
CA GLU A 213 -20.09 -2.49 3.69
C GLU A 213 -20.41 -1.30 2.77
N ASP A 214 -21.65 -0.83 2.78
CA ASP A 214 -22.01 0.39 2.06
C ASP A 214 -21.43 1.61 2.79
N VAL A 215 -20.68 2.43 2.06
CA VAL A 215 -20.10 3.68 2.55
C VAL A 215 -20.62 4.84 1.71
N PHE A 216 -20.43 6.07 2.19
CA PHE A 216 -20.95 7.26 1.50
C PHE A 216 -20.45 7.39 0.05
N THR A 217 -19.24 6.90 -0.24
CA THR A 217 -18.59 7.02 -1.55
C THR A 217 -18.71 5.77 -2.44
N GLY A 218 -19.39 4.71 -2.01
CA GLY A 218 -19.45 3.44 -2.75
C GLY A 218 -19.61 2.21 -1.85
N THR A 219 -19.17 1.06 -2.33
CA THR A 219 -19.14 -0.18 -1.58
C THR A 219 -17.71 -0.50 -1.16
N LYS A 220 -17.47 -0.60 0.15
CA LYS A 220 -16.19 -1.05 0.71
C LYS A 220 -16.17 -2.57 0.74
N LEU A 221 -15.13 -3.17 0.17
CA LEU A 221 -14.85 -4.60 0.24
C LEU A 221 -13.62 -4.87 1.10
N ILE A 222 -13.68 -5.93 1.89
CA ILE A 222 -12.54 -6.53 2.60
C ILE A 222 -12.37 -7.92 2.01
N ILE A 223 -11.38 -8.08 1.13
CA ILE A 223 -11.16 -9.26 0.30
C ILE A 223 -10.04 -10.09 0.90
N LYS A 224 -10.30 -11.37 1.19
CA LYS A 224 -9.26 -12.29 1.66
C LYS A 224 -8.35 -12.73 0.51
N MET A 225 -7.04 -12.71 0.74
CA MET A 225 -6.01 -13.15 -0.20
C MET A 225 -4.89 -13.88 0.52
N GLU A 226 -4.02 -14.52 -0.24
CA GLU A 226 -2.78 -15.11 0.26
C GLU A 226 -1.62 -14.13 0.01
N PRO A 227 -0.54 -14.20 0.82
CA PRO A 227 0.69 -13.49 0.49
C PRO A 227 1.15 -13.80 -0.95
N PHE A 228 1.72 -12.80 -1.61
CA PHE A 228 2.21 -12.82 -2.97
C PHE A 228 1.14 -12.94 -4.07
N SER A 229 -0.14 -12.78 -3.73
CA SER A 229 -1.20 -12.71 -4.73
C SER A 229 -0.96 -11.60 -5.76
N LYS A 230 -1.42 -11.83 -6.99
CA LYS A 230 -1.11 -10.97 -8.16
C LYS A 230 -2.33 -10.44 -8.87
N GLU A 231 -3.48 -11.08 -8.71
CA GLU A 231 -4.69 -10.70 -9.41
C GLU A 231 -5.89 -10.71 -8.46
N ILE A 232 -6.72 -9.67 -8.53
CA ILE A 232 -8.04 -9.62 -7.91
C ILE A 232 -9.07 -9.35 -9.00
N LYS A 233 -9.95 -10.31 -9.26
CA LYS A 233 -11.10 -10.15 -10.16
C LYS A 233 -12.38 -10.01 -9.34
N ILE A 234 -13.17 -8.98 -9.59
CA ILE A 234 -14.41 -8.67 -8.86
C ILE A 234 -15.55 -8.65 -9.86
N MET A 235 -16.56 -9.50 -9.65
CA MET A 235 -17.80 -9.49 -10.42
C MET A 235 -18.89 -8.74 -9.66
N GLY A 236 -19.64 -7.92 -10.39
CA GLY A 236 -20.82 -7.23 -9.88
C GLY A 236 -22.10 -7.67 -10.59
N ALA A 237 -23.24 -7.21 -10.08
CA ALA A 237 -24.49 -7.25 -10.83
C ALA A 237 -24.41 -6.42 -12.12
N TYR A 238 -23.53 -5.42 -12.11
CA TYR A 238 -23.30 -4.46 -13.16
C TYR A 238 -21.87 -3.90 -13.01
N VAL A 239 -21.13 -3.85 -14.11
CA VAL A 239 -19.94 -3.01 -14.30
C VAL A 239 -20.26 -2.16 -15.51
N ILE A 240 -19.87 -0.89 -15.50
CA ILE A 240 -20.23 0.14 -16.48
C ILE A 240 -20.77 -0.42 -17.81
N PRO A 241 -22.04 -0.18 -18.15
CA PRO A 241 -22.77 -0.89 -19.17
C PRO A 241 -22.60 -0.22 -20.51
N GLU A 242 -22.93 -1.03 -21.52
CA GLU A 242 -22.78 -0.70 -22.92
C GLU A 242 -23.63 0.49 -23.32
N PHE A 243 -22.96 1.52 -23.85
CA PHE A 243 -23.52 2.77 -24.37
C PHE A 243 -24.11 3.69 -23.29
N GLY A 244 -23.36 4.73 -22.93
CA GLY A 244 -23.84 5.81 -22.08
C GLY A 244 -25.22 6.33 -22.52
N PHE A 245 -25.97 6.92 -21.58
CA PHE A 245 -27.34 7.40 -21.82
C PHE A 245 -27.47 8.24 -23.11
N LEU A 246 -26.42 8.97 -23.49
CA LEU A 246 -26.35 9.72 -24.75
C LEU A 246 -26.32 8.82 -25.99
N ALA A 247 -25.52 7.76 -25.99
CA ALA A 247 -25.44 6.81 -27.10
C ALA A 247 -26.74 6.01 -27.24
N MET A 248 -27.35 5.60 -26.13
CA MET A 248 -28.71 5.02 -26.10
C MET A 248 -29.77 6.01 -26.60
N GLY A 249 -29.67 7.29 -26.23
CA GLY A 249 -30.52 8.36 -26.72
C GLY A 249 -30.41 8.58 -28.23
N ILE A 250 -29.18 8.66 -28.75
CA ILE A 250 -28.90 8.81 -30.19
C ILE A 250 -29.39 7.59 -30.96
N LEU A 251 -29.12 6.38 -30.46
CA LEU A 251 -29.59 5.13 -31.08
C LEU A 251 -31.12 5.10 -31.11
N SER A 252 -31.79 5.45 -30.00
CA SER A 252 -33.25 5.49 -29.90
C SER A 252 -33.86 6.50 -30.88
N VAL A 253 -33.32 7.71 -30.94
CA VAL A 253 -33.77 8.75 -31.89
C VAL A 253 -33.54 8.30 -33.33
N GLY A 254 -32.42 7.66 -33.63
CA GLY A 254 -32.11 7.09 -34.95
C GLY A 254 -33.09 5.98 -35.35
N LEU A 255 -33.40 5.05 -34.44
CA LEU A 255 -34.34 3.95 -34.66
C LEU A 255 -35.77 4.47 -34.87
N ILE A 256 -36.22 5.42 -34.05
CA ILE A 256 -37.54 6.04 -34.21
C ILE A 256 -37.62 6.79 -35.55
N SER A 257 -36.58 7.55 -35.91
CA SER A 257 -36.53 8.31 -37.17
C SER A 257 -36.61 7.39 -38.39
N THR A 258 -35.86 6.28 -38.39
CA THR A 258 -35.89 5.31 -39.49
C THR A 258 -37.24 4.60 -39.60
N LEU A 259 -37.88 4.26 -38.48
CA LEU A 259 -39.24 3.69 -38.43
C LEU A 259 -40.31 4.65 -38.97
N VAL A 260 -40.23 5.94 -38.61
CA VAL A 260 -41.15 6.98 -39.10
C VAL A 260 -41.01 7.14 -40.61
N LEU A 261 -39.78 7.21 -41.12
CA LEU A 261 -39.49 7.36 -42.56
C LEU A 261 -39.89 6.12 -43.39
N THR A 262 -39.75 4.91 -42.84
CA THR A 262 -40.21 3.70 -43.54
C THR A 262 -41.73 3.59 -43.56
N ARG A 263 -42.42 3.93 -42.46
CA ARG A 263 -43.89 3.99 -42.45
C ARG A 263 -44.45 5.06 -43.38
N SER A 264 -43.81 6.23 -43.45
CA SER A 264 -44.28 7.30 -44.34
C SER A 264 -44.15 6.93 -45.82
N LYS A 265 -43.12 6.16 -46.21
CA LYS A 265 -42.97 5.67 -47.59
C LYS A 265 -43.97 4.57 -47.97
N LEU A 266 -44.38 3.72 -47.03
CA LEU A 266 -45.37 2.66 -47.26
C LEU A 266 -46.81 3.20 -47.35
N SER A 267 -47.09 4.39 -46.81
CA SER A 267 -48.41 5.04 -46.89
C SER A 267 -48.65 5.85 -48.18
N ILE A 268 -47.65 5.97 -49.06
CA ILE A 268 -47.71 6.78 -50.30
C ILE A 268 -47.88 5.88 -51.55
N ILE A 269 -48.14 4.58 -51.37
CA ILE A 269 -48.43 3.63 -52.47
C ILE A 269 -49.90 3.19 -52.38
#